data_AF-A0A061RKX9-F1
#
_entry.id   AF-A0A061RKX9-F1
#
_cell.length_a   1.000
_cell.length_b   1.000
_cell.length_c   1.000
_cell.angle_alpha   90.00
_cell.angle_beta   90.00
_cell.angle_gamma   90.00
#
_symmetry.space_group_name_H-M   'P 1'
#
loop_
_entity.id
_entity.type
_entity.pdbx_description
1 polymer ?
#
loop_
_entity_poly.entity_id
_entity_poly.type
_entity_poly.pdbx_seq_one_letter_code
_entity_poly.pdbx_strand_id
1 'polypeptide(L)'
;PLQPCVLPTSSGVYWRDTFGYKLYDQKTAEMILAERDKDRYGTVEIGMIKSHEHPLGMNYTVDLRRLKQISRNGFERDILILGDPHIPVQAKETLENFWMIKAYKEKEYDTISVNLKDEALIGVNYW
;
A
#
# COMPACT_ATOMS: atom_id res chain seq x y z
N PRO A 1 0.02 -34.06 10.69
CA PRO A 1 0.87 -32.88 10.41
C PRO A 1 0.04 -31.72 9.84
N LEU A 2 0.06 -30.56 10.50
CA LEU A 2 -0.53 -29.33 9.95
C LEU A 2 0.25 -29.00 8.66
N GLN A 3 -0.43 -28.98 7.52
CA GLN A 3 0.19 -28.62 6.25
C GLN A 3 0.80 -27.21 6.36
N PRO A 4 2.01 -26.99 5.81
CA PRO A 4 2.58 -25.66 5.77
C PRO A 4 1.64 -24.74 5.00
N CYS A 5 1.37 -23.57 5.56
CA CYS A 5 0.53 -22.57 4.92
C CYS A 5 1.22 -22.06 3.66
N VAL A 6 0.66 -22.39 2.49
CA VAL A 6 1.13 -21.83 1.23
C VAL A 6 0.70 -20.37 1.16
N LEU A 7 1.67 -19.48 0.94
CA LEU A 7 1.40 -18.08 0.68
C LEU A 7 0.78 -17.94 -0.72
N PRO A 8 -0.29 -17.13 -0.88
CA PRO A 8 -0.80 -16.80 -2.20
C PRO A 8 0.29 -16.10 -3.04
N THR A 9 0.31 -16.36 -4.33
CA THR A 9 1.23 -15.72 -5.30
C THR A 9 0.53 -14.80 -6.28
N SER A 10 -0.80 -14.89 -6.38
CA SER A 10 -1.61 -14.04 -7.24
C SER A 10 -2.05 -12.77 -6.51
N SER A 11 -2.30 -11.70 -7.27
CA SER A 11 -2.88 -10.47 -6.73
C SER A 11 -4.27 -10.71 -6.14
N GLY A 12 -4.56 -10.07 -5.01
CA GLY A 12 -5.83 -10.21 -4.30
C GLY A 12 -5.74 -9.80 -2.83
N VAL A 13 -6.89 -9.79 -2.17
CA VAL A 13 -7.00 -9.57 -0.72
C VAL A 13 -7.36 -10.91 -0.07
N TYR A 14 -6.53 -11.36 0.87
CA TYR A 14 -6.64 -12.66 1.50
C TYR A 14 -6.74 -12.54 3.02
N TRP A 15 -7.34 -13.55 3.66
CA TRP A 15 -7.35 -13.73 5.11
C TRP A 15 -6.86 -15.12 5.50
N ARG A 16 -6.25 -15.22 6.68
CA ARG A 16 -5.67 -16.46 7.19
C ARG A 16 -6.74 -17.39 7.78
N ASP A 17 -7.00 -18.45 7.02
CA ASP A 17 -7.53 -19.77 7.39
C ASP A 17 -6.80 -20.57 8.49
N THR A 18 -7.45 -21.49 9.21
CA THR A 18 -6.72 -22.59 9.88
C THR A 18 -5.82 -23.35 8.89
N PHE A 19 -6.29 -23.57 7.66
CA PHE A 19 -5.62 -24.43 6.66
C PHE A 19 -4.89 -23.70 5.55
N GLY A 20 -4.96 -22.36 5.46
CA GLY A 20 -4.34 -21.63 4.34
C GLY A 20 -4.70 -20.16 4.32
N TYR A 21 -4.38 -19.46 3.25
CA TYR A 21 -4.99 -18.16 2.97
C TYR A 21 -6.22 -18.35 2.09
N LYS A 22 -7.28 -17.60 2.38
CA LYS A 22 -8.52 -17.60 1.59
C LYS A 22 -8.73 -16.22 1.00
N LEU A 23 -9.13 -16.18 -0.26
CA LEU A 23 -9.45 -14.93 -0.96
C LEU A 23 -10.77 -14.37 -0.39
N TYR A 24 -10.83 -13.06 -0.15
CA TYR A 24 -12.11 -12.38 0.09
C TYR A 24 -12.96 -12.38 -1.18
N ASP A 25 -14.29 -12.32 -1.03
CA ASP A 25 -15.15 -12.04 -2.18
C ASP A 25 -14.85 -10.65 -2.75
N GLN A 26 -15.20 -10.44 -4.02
CA GLN A 26 -14.87 -9.22 -4.76
C GLN A 26 -15.35 -7.96 -4.04
N LYS A 27 -16.59 -7.93 -3.55
CA LYS A 27 -17.16 -6.76 -2.88
C LYS A 27 -16.38 -6.43 -1.61
N THR A 28 -16.07 -7.43 -0.79
CA THR A 28 -15.27 -7.25 0.42
C THR A 28 -13.85 -6.77 0.11
N ALA A 29 -13.21 -7.36 -0.91
CA ALA A 29 -11.89 -6.94 -1.34
C ALA A 29 -11.88 -5.47 -1.80
N GLU A 30 -12.86 -5.06 -2.61
CA GLU A 30 -13.01 -3.68 -3.07
C GLU A 30 -13.19 -2.68 -1.91
N MET A 31 -13.98 -3.03 -0.89
CA MET A 31 -14.13 -2.19 0.31
C MET A 31 -12.81 -2.03 1.08
N ILE A 32 -12.07 -3.13 1.27
CA ILE A 32 -10.77 -3.13 1.95
C ILE A 32 -9.76 -2.27 1.19
N LEU A 33 -9.71 -2.41 -0.14
CA LEU A 33 -8.81 -1.64 -1.00
C LEU A 33 -9.18 -0.15 -1.03
N ALA A 34 -10.47 0.16 -1.16
CA ALA A 34 -10.96 1.54 -1.16
C ALA A 34 -10.64 2.26 0.16
N GLU A 35 -10.73 1.57 1.31
CA GLU A 35 -10.36 2.16 2.59
C GLU A 35 -8.83 2.31 2.71
N ARG A 36 -8.05 1.29 2.33
CA ARG A 36 -6.58 1.36 2.30
C ARG A 36 -6.06 2.55 1.50
N ASP A 37 -6.70 2.84 0.37
CA ASP A 37 -6.30 3.92 -0.53
C ASP A 37 -6.66 5.31 0.02
N LYS A 38 -7.65 5.39 0.92
CA LYS A 38 -7.99 6.62 1.65
C LYS A 38 -7.12 6.81 2.89
N ASP A 39 -7.04 5.79 3.73
CA ASP A 39 -6.29 5.78 4.98
C ASP A 39 -5.71 4.38 5.25
N ARG A 40 -4.38 4.28 5.20
CA ARG A 40 -3.66 3.03 5.48
C ARG A 40 -3.81 2.56 6.93
N TYR A 41 -4.37 3.38 7.80
CA TYR A 41 -4.63 3.06 9.20
C TYR A 41 -6.12 2.88 9.53
N GLY A 42 -6.98 2.91 8.51
CA GLY A 42 -8.42 2.77 8.66
C GLY A 42 -8.87 1.39 9.13
N THR A 43 -10.15 1.31 9.48
CA THR A 43 -10.82 0.06 9.84
C THR A 43 -12.05 -0.16 8.97
N VAL A 44 -12.25 -1.37 8.48
CA VAL A 44 -13.38 -1.72 7.59
C VAL A 44 -14.22 -2.80 8.24
N GLU A 45 -15.50 -2.53 8.49
CA GLU A 45 -16.44 -3.59 8.84
C GLU A 45 -16.81 -4.40 7.59
N ILE A 46 -16.50 -5.69 7.60
CA ILE A 46 -16.66 -6.59 6.44
C ILE A 46 -17.78 -7.62 6.63
N GLY A 47 -18.50 -7.52 7.75
CA GLY A 47 -19.69 -8.32 8.04
C GLY A 47 -19.37 -9.78 8.38
N MET A 48 -20.36 -10.65 8.12
CA MET A 48 -20.33 -12.03 8.58
C MET A 48 -19.53 -12.94 7.66
N ILE A 49 -18.48 -13.58 8.19
CA ILE A 49 -17.67 -14.57 7.47
C ILE A 49 -17.67 -15.89 8.22
N LYS A 50 -17.84 -16.99 7.48
CA LYS A 50 -17.68 -18.36 7.99
C LYS A 50 -16.23 -18.79 7.87
N SER A 51 -15.70 -19.39 8.93
CA SER A 51 -14.36 -19.98 8.94
C SER A 51 -14.36 -21.28 9.72
N HIS A 52 -13.22 -21.96 9.77
CA HIS A 52 -13.08 -23.15 10.59
C HIS A 52 -13.36 -22.85 12.07
N GLU A 53 -12.82 -21.74 12.59
CA GLU A 53 -13.07 -21.26 13.95
C GLU A 53 -14.54 -20.88 14.20
N HIS A 54 -15.21 -20.29 13.20
CA HIS A 54 -16.58 -19.81 13.31
C HIS A 54 -17.46 -20.38 12.19
N PRO A 55 -17.88 -21.65 12.28
CA PRO A 55 -18.61 -22.34 11.19
C PRO A 55 -20.02 -21.76 10.95
N LEU A 56 -20.65 -21.19 11.99
CA LEU A 56 -21.93 -20.49 11.88
C LEU A 56 -21.79 -19.07 11.32
N GLY A 57 -20.56 -18.56 11.19
CA GLY A 57 -20.26 -17.19 10.82
C GLY A 57 -20.02 -16.30 12.03
N MET A 58 -19.21 -15.27 11.83
CA MET A 58 -18.93 -14.23 12.82
C MET A 58 -18.78 -12.90 12.12
N ASN A 59 -19.22 -11.80 12.76
CA ASN A 59 -18.96 -10.47 12.24
C ASN A 59 -17.50 -10.08 12.47
N TYR A 60 -16.92 -9.48 11.44
CA TYR A 60 -15.52 -9.13 11.40
C TYR A 60 -15.29 -7.69 10.99
N THR A 61 -14.22 -7.12 11.53
CA THR A 61 -13.63 -5.85 11.14
C THR A 61 -12.19 -6.09 10.71
N VAL A 62 -11.76 -5.40 9.67
CA VAL A 62 -10.37 -5.38 9.22
C VAL A 62 -9.70 -4.14 9.79
N ASP A 63 -8.59 -4.33 10.49
CA ASP A 63 -7.67 -3.27 10.88
C ASP A 63 -6.53 -3.22 9.86
N LEU A 64 -6.48 -2.15 9.07
CA LEU A 64 -5.49 -1.98 8.00
C LEU A 64 -4.10 -1.65 8.54
N ARG A 65 -4.01 -0.97 9.69
CA ARG A 65 -2.74 -0.65 10.33
C ARG A 65 -2.01 -1.91 10.76
N ARG A 66 -2.75 -2.85 11.34
CA ARG A 66 -2.20 -4.11 11.87
C ARG A 66 -2.23 -5.23 10.84
N LEU A 67 -2.91 -5.03 9.71
CA LEU A 67 -3.24 -6.05 8.74
C LEU A 67 -3.91 -7.27 9.42
N LYS A 68 -4.94 -7.00 10.22
CA LYS A 68 -5.66 -8.02 10.99
C LYS A 68 -7.15 -8.09 10.66
N GLN A 69 -7.57 -9.32 10.42
CA GLN A 69 -8.87 -9.94 10.64
C GLN A 69 -9.33 -9.93 12.10
N ILE A 70 -10.18 -9.02 12.60
CA ILE A 70 -10.65 -9.03 14.00
C ILE A 70 -12.14 -9.38 14.07
N SER A 71 -12.47 -10.47 14.75
CA SER A 71 -13.87 -10.85 15.01
C SER A 71 -14.46 -10.06 16.17
N ARG A 72 -15.79 -10.02 16.24
CA ARG A 72 -16.52 -9.37 17.35
C ARG A 72 -16.13 -9.88 18.75
N ASN A 73 -15.73 -11.14 18.90
CA ASN A 73 -15.29 -11.71 20.18
C ASN A 73 -13.78 -11.57 20.43
N GLY A 74 -13.06 -10.82 19.59
CA GLY A 74 -11.64 -10.52 19.77
C GLY A 74 -10.68 -11.56 19.20
N PHE A 75 -11.15 -12.62 18.53
CA PHE A 75 -10.28 -13.51 17.78
C PHE A 75 -9.67 -12.78 16.57
N GLU A 76 -8.35 -12.80 16.47
CA GLU A 76 -7.56 -12.11 15.45
C GLU A 76 -6.87 -13.08 14.49
N ARG A 77 -6.77 -12.71 13.21
CA ARG A 77 -5.99 -13.44 12.20
C ARG A 77 -5.41 -12.50 11.15
N ASP A 78 -4.37 -12.93 10.46
CA ASP A 78 -3.69 -12.08 9.46
C ASP A 78 -4.54 -11.86 8.21
N ILE A 79 -4.41 -10.67 7.61
CA ILE A 79 -4.78 -10.42 6.22
C ILE A 79 -3.54 -10.15 5.37
N LEU A 80 -3.65 -10.45 4.09
CA LEU A 80 -2.59 -10.23 3.11
C LEU A 80 -3.19 -9.50 1.90
N ILE A 81 -2.56 -8.41 1.48
CA ILE A 81 -2.97 -7.65 0.29
C ILE A 81 -1.82 -7.77 -0.71
N LEU A 82 -2.06 -8.48 -1.82
CA LEU A 82 -1.10 -8.68 -2.90
C LEU A 82 -1.57 -7.96 -4.15
N GLY A 83 -0.64 -7.31 -4.86
CA GLY A 83 -0.90 -6.58 -6.10
C GLY A 83 -0.21 -5.22 -6.11
N ASP A 84 -0.26 -4.56 -7.26
CA ASP A 84 0.34 -3.23 -7.40
C ASP A 84 -0.34 -2.24 -6.46
N PRO A 85 0.43 -1.36 -5.77
CA PRO A 85 -0.17 -0.29 -4.99
C PRO A 85 -1.01 0.56 -5.93
N HIS A 86 -2.30 0.74 -5.60
CA HIS A 86 -3.15 1.64 -6.36
C HIS A 86 -2.61 3.06 -6.13
N ILE A 87 -2.02 3.64 -7.18
CA ILE A 87 -1.64 5.06 -7.19
C ILE A 87 -2.89 5.81 -7.65
N PRO A 88 -3.57 6.58 -6.78
CA PRO A 88 -4.72 7.35 -7.21
C PRO A 88 -4.31 8.27 -8.37
N VAL A 89 -5.18 8.44 -9.37
CA VAL A 89 -4.87 9.15 -10.64
C VAL A 89 -4.25 10.53 -10.38
N GLN A 90 -4.72 11.25 -9.36
CA GLN A 90 -4.16 12.54 -8.94
C GLN A 90 -2.71 12.44 -8.43
N ALA A 91 -2.38 11.37 -7.71
CA ALA A 91 -1.00 11.09 -7.31
C ALA A 91 -0.15 10.58 -8.48
N LYS A 92 -0.76 9.95 -9.49
CA LYS A 92 -0.06 9.53 -10.72
C LYS A 92 0.35 10.74 -11.56
N GLU A 93 -0.54 11.71 -11.75
CA GLU A 93 -0.20 13.00 -12.38
C GLU A 93 0.86 13.75 -11.57
N THR A 94 0.76 13.72 -10.24
CA THR A 94 1.76 14.36 -9.36
C THR A 94 3.11 13.64 -9.40
N LEU A 95 3.13 12.31 -9.48
CA LEU A 95 4.36 11.53 -9.66
C LEU A 95 4.97 11.79 -11.03
N GLU A 96 4.18 11.73 -12.10
CA GLU A 96 4.62 12.01 -13.46
C GLU A 96 5.18 13.43 -13.55
N ASN A 97 4.52 14.42 -12.93
CA ASN A 97 5.03 15.78 -12.81
C ASN A 97 6.32 15.86 -11.98
N PHE A 98 6.43 15.12 -10.88
CA PHE A 98 7.65 15.07 -10.07
C PHE A 98 8.84 14.49 -10.84
N TRP A 99 8.63 13.38 -11.56
CA TRP A 99 9.66 12.76 -12.39
C TRP A 99 10.04 13.64 -13.58
N MET A 100 9.07 14.32 -14.20
CA MET A 100 9.31 15.30 -15.26
C MET A 100 10.12 16.50 -14.76
N ILE A 101 9.78 17.07 -13.61
CA ILE A 101 10.54 18.17 -13.00
C ILE A 101 11.96 17.72 -12.64
N LYS A 102 12.13 16.51 -12.10
CA LYS A 102 13.45 15.95 -11.77
C LYS A 102 14.31 15.78 -13.03
N ALA A 103 13.75 15.19 -14.09
CA ALA A 103 14.44 15.02 -15.37
C ALA A 103 14.76 16.37 -16.05
N TYR A 104 13.90 17.38 -15.91
CA TYR A 104 14.15 18.73 -16.44
C TYR A 104 15.28 19.43 -15.69
N LYS A 105 15.30 19.34 -14.35
CA LYS A 105 16.40 19.89 -13.54
C LYS A 105 17.72 19.17 -13.81
N GLU A 106 17.72 17.84 -13.93
CA GLU A 106 18.95 17.10 -14.28
C GLU A 106 19.48 17.49 -15.66
N LYS A 107 18.62 17.79 -16.63
CA LYS A 107 19.04 18.34 -17.94
C LYS A 107 19.56 19.78 -17.88
N GLU A 108 19.02 20.63 -17.01
CA GLU A 108 19.57 21.97 -16.76
C GLU A 108 20.98 21.90 -16.16
N TYR A 109 21.25 20.95 -15.25
CA TYR A 109 22.59 20.76 -14.70
C TYR A 109 23.58 20.13 -15.69
N ASP A 110 23.13 19.35 -16.68
CA ASP A 110 23.99 18.81 -17.74
C ASP A 110 24.35 19.84 -18.82
N THR A 111 23.47 20.84 -19.06
CA THR A 111 23.74 21.94 -20.02
C THR A 111 24.53 23.10 -19.42
N ILE A 112 24.69 23.15 -18.10
CA ILE A 112 25.58 24.07 -17.39
C ILE A 112 26.85 23.28 -16.97
N SER A 113 27.52 22.65 -17.94
CA SER A 113 28.98 22.50 -17.88
C SER A 113 29.61 23.86 -18.20
N VAL A 114 29.36 24.84 -17.31
CA VAL A 114 30.14 26.07 -17.29
C VAL A 114 31.56 25.63 -16.96
N ASN A 115 32.40 25.77 -17.96
CA ASN A 115 33.83 25.66 -17.91
C ASN A 115 34.33 26.60 -16.79
N LEU A 116 34.43 26.10 -15.55
CA LEU A 116 34.97 26.81 -14.38
C LEU A 116 36.50 26.84 -14.43
N LYS A 117 37.03 27.20 -15.60
CA LYS A 117 38.40 27.62 -15.83
C LYS A 117 38.33 28.75 -16.83
N ASP A 118 37.92 29.91 -16.37
CA ASP A 118 38.73 31.12 -16.47
C ASP A 118 37.92 32.31 -15.96
N GLU A 119 38.61 33.10 -15.12
CA GLU A 119 38.33 34.49 -14.76
C GLU A 119 37.18 34.72 -13.75
N ALA A 120 37.45 34.90 -12.46
CA ALA A 120 38.13 36.02 -11.79
C ALA A 120 37.23 37.27 -11.60
N LEU A 121 37.10 37.63 -10.31
CA LEU A 121 36.63 38.92 -9.76
C LEU A 121 35.18 39.35 -10.06
N ILE A 122 34.33 39.26 -9.04
CA ILE A 122 33.59 40.34 -8.35
C ILE A 122 33.02 39.62 -7.10
N GLY A 123 33.51 39.85 -5.89
CA GLY A 123 33.21 41.04 -5.09
C GLY A 123 32.39 40.59 -3.88
N VAL A 124 33.01 40.57 -2.72
CA VAL A 124 32.52 40.05 -1.43
C VAL A 124 31.61 41.08 -0.71
N ASN A 125 30.75 40.58 0.19
CA ASN A 125 30.07 41.21 1.36
C ASN A 125 28.70 41.87 1.10
N TYR A 126 27.68 41.73 1.96
CA TYR A 126 27.62 41.74 3.46
C TYR A 126 26.63 40.65 3.96
N TRP A 127 26.72 40.00 5.14
CA TRP A 127 27.24 40.32 6.49
C TRP A 127 27.86 39.09 7.16
#